data_AF-A0A8X6YNJ1-F1
#
_entry.id   AF-A0A8X6YNJ1-F1
#
_cell.length_a   1.000
_cell.length_b   1.000
_cell.length_c   1.000
_cell.angle_alpha   90.00
_cell.angle_beta   90.00
_cell.angle_gamma   90.00
#
_symmetry.space_group_name_H-M   'P 1'
#
loop_
_entity.id
_entity.type
_entity.pdbx_description
1 polymer ?
#
loop_
_entity_poly.entity_id
_entity_poly.type
_entity_poly.pdbx_seq_one_letter_code
_entity_poly.pdbx_strand_id
1 'polypeptide(L)'
;MRTRALSLHQQGWSWTKIATELGCHRTTVMRLVHKWQQTGCIGDLPHRRRPRPQQQTPCGQPLPAHNRLVPSPHPLKSRWQEENRRTPASTPRSTTITVRRRLKELRSQLGIQTPPSPKRQINVPPPGPSAPEEKGKPARTLEEIRSFTAEELSHMVFSDMKIFLCDREGGVRVWRLGQPPLHSYGGLREFFQGGGLSATFWVCVSGSGQKGQMLHIPNELTEERYVQILHNGLLPSAAAIYGLNAHRFLFAQDPSSIQASPAVQDFLRQQQVQCAEWPADLNPCDLLWPEVEASVGSGNGTPSTVPELVAAVRAAYDSVDPTYIQWLVAPVRIRSLCRRMLRARAKHAP
;
A
#
# COMPACT_ATOMS: atom_id res chain seq x y z
N MET A 1 -42.68 18.55 18.37
CA MET A 1 -43.63 18.46 19.51
C MET A 1 -43.52 19.67 20.45
N ARG A 2 -42.38 19.92 21.12
CA ARG A 2 -42.24 21.02 22.12
C ARG A 2 -42.62 22.41 21.61
N THR A 3 -42.07 22.82 20.46
CA THR A 3 -42.36 24.14 19.84
C THR A 3 -43.83 24.29 19.45
N ARG A 4 -44.44 23.23 18.92
CA ARG A 4 -45.85 23.21 18.53
C ARG A 4 -46.78 23.29 19.74
N ALA A 5 -46.44 22.63 20.84
CA ALA A 5 -47.19 22.72 22.10
C ALA A 5 -47.20 24.15 22.67
N LEU A 6 -46.06 24.84 22.63
CA LEU A 6 -45.95 26.22 23.12
C LEU A 6 -46.67 27.22 22.22
N SER A 7 -46.59 27.05 20.90
CA SER A 7 -47.31 27.90 19.93
C SER A 7 -48.83 27.79 20.10
N LEU A 8 -49.38 26.57 20.26
CA LEU A 8 -50.81 26.37 20.51
C LEU A 8 -51.24 26.95 21.87
N HIS A 9 -50.37 26.91 22.89
CA HIS A 9 -50.65 27.55 24.16
C HIS A 9 -50.69 29.09 24.05
N GLN A 10 -49.78 29.70 23.28
CA GLN A 10 -49.79 31.14 22.99
C GLN A 10 -51.05 31.56 22.20
N GLN A 11 -51.62 30.67 21.39
CA GLN A 11 -52.90 30.86 20.71
C GLN A 11 -54.12 30.70 21.66
N GLY A 12 -53.90 30.54 22.96
CA GLY A 12 -54.96 30.45 23.98
C GLY A 12 -55.59 29.07 24.12
N TRP A 13 -55.01 28.01 23.54
CA TRP A 13 -55.59 26.68 23.66
C TRP A 13 -55.36 26.10 25.06
N SER A 14 -56.38 25.39 25.57
CA SER A 14 -56.30 24.71 26.86
C SER A 14 -55.33 23.52 26.78
N TRP A 15 -54.70 23.18 27.91
CA TRP A 15 -53.72 22.10 27.96
C TRP A 15 -54.30 20.75 27.52
N THR A 16 -55.57 20.48 27.84
CA THR A 16 -56.25 19.25 27.43
C THR A 16 -56.43 19.20 25.91
N LYS A 17 -56.80 20.32 25.29
CA LYS A 17 -56.96 20.40 23.82
C LYS A 17 -55.62 20.20 23.10
N ILE A 18 -54.56 20.81 23.60
CA ILE A 18 -53.19 20.65 23.06
C ILE A 18 -52.70 19.21 23.24
N ALA A 19 -53.00 18.59 24.38
CA ALA A 19 -52.61 17.22 24.70
C ALA A 19 -53.26 16.21 23.74
N THR A 20 -54.56 16.35 23.47
CA THR A 20 -55.30 15.53 22.51
C THR A 20 -54.78 15.74 21.09
N GLU A 21 -54.58 16.99 20.67
CA GLU A 21 -54.05 17.34 19.34
C GLU A 21 -52.64 16.78 19.08
N LEU A 22 -51.78 16.76 20.10
CA LEU A 22 -50.40 16.30 19.99
C LEU A 22 -50.19 14.83 20.39
N GLY A 23 -51.25 14.12 20.75
CA GLY A 23 -51.19 12.72 21.19
C GLY A 23 -50.29 12.50 22.41
N CYS A 24 -50.31 13.42 23.39
CA CYS A 24 -49.47 13.32 24.59
C CYS A 24 -50.29 13.58 25.86
N HIS A 25 -49.76 13.16 27.02
CA HIS A 25 -50.47 13.35 28.29
C HIS A 25 -50.54 14.83 28.69
N ARG A 26 -51.67 15.28 29.29
CA ARG A 26 -51.90 16.68 29.71
C ARG A 26 -50.76 17.24 30.57
N THR A 27 -50.23 16.41 31.48
CA THR A 27 -49.12 16.80 32.37
C THR A 27 -47.82 17.09 31.60
N THR A 28 -47.62 16.49 30.43
CA THR A 28 -46.46 16.78 29.57
C THR A 28 -46.56 18.18 28.98
N VAL A 29 -47.73 18.57 28.48
CA VAL A 29 -47.98 19.93 27.98
C VAL A 29 -47.81 20.95 29.10
N MET A 30 -48.41 20.70 30.27
CA MET A 30 -48.28 21.56 31.45
C MET A 30 -46.81 21.73 31.88
N ARG A 31 -46.04 20.64 31.97
CA ARG A 31 -44.61 20.71 32.34
C ARG A 31 -43.78 21.47 31.31
N LEU A 32 -44.08 21.33 30.01
CA LEU A 32 -43.40 22.06 28.94
C LEU A 32 -43.68 23.56 29.01
N VAL A 33 -44.94 23.94 29.23
CA VAL A 33 -45.36 25.34 29.36
C VAL A 33 -44.76 25.98 30.61
N HIS A 34 -44.88 25.33 31.78
CA HIS A 34 -44.29 25.84 33.03
C HIS A 34 -42.77 25.98 32.92
N LYS A 35 -42.08 25.00 32.33
CA LYS A 35 -40.64 25.08 32.08
C LYS A 35 -40.30 26.27 31.19
N TRP A 36 -41.05 26.50 30.12
CA TRP A 36 -40.82 27.63 29.22
C TRP A 36 -41.09 28.97 29.91
N GLN A 37 -42.16 29.10 30.69
CA GLN A 37 -42.45 30.30 31.48
C GLN A 37 -41.36 30.60 32.52
N GLN A 38 -40.77 29.58 33.13
CA GLN A 38 -39.73 29.73 34.16
C GLN A 38 -38.33 29.97 33.59
N THR A 39 -38.01 29.43 32.41
CA THR A 39 -36.63 29.41 31.89
C THR A 39 -36.45 30.08 30.53
N GLY A 40 -37.53 30.44 29.85
CA GLY A 40 -37.52 30.93 28.46
C GLY A 40 -37.05 29.90 27.42
N CYS A 41 -36.60 28.71 27.84
CA CYS A 41 -35.93 27.75 26.99
C CYS A 41 -36.86 26.62 26.52
N ILE A 42 -36.94 26.44 25.20
CA ILE A 42 -37.70 25.35 24.56
C ILE A 42 -36.88 24.04 24.53
N GLY A 43 -35.55 24.15 24.45
CA GLY A 43 -34.60 23.03 24.42
C GLY A 43 -34.38 22.39 25.78
N ASP A 44 -33.61 21.30 25.83
CA ASP A 44 -33.29 20.62 27.10
C ASP A 44 -32.44 21.53 28.00
N LEU A 45 -32.73 21.53 29.31
CA LEU A 45 -31.95 22.31 30.29
C LEU A 45 -30.60 21.64 30.53
N PRO A 46 -29.59 22.39 31.02
CA PRO A 46 -28.32 21.83 31.42
C PRO A 46 -28.54 20.71 32.45
N HIS A 47 -28.16 19.49 32.11
CA HIS A 47 -28.28 18.34 33.00
C HIS A 47 -26.91 17.98 33.58
N ARG A 48 -26.82 17.76 34.90
CA ARG A 48 -25.61 17.22 35.54
C ARG A 48 -25.42 15.78 35.11
N ARG A 49 -24.70 15.57 34.01
CA ARG A 49 -24.25 14.23 33.61
C ARG A 49 -23.26 13.70 34.63
N ARG A 50 -23.23 12.38 34.84
CA ARG A 50 -22.19 11.71 35.63
C ARG A 50 -20.80 12.23 35.20
N PRO A 51 -19.91 12.58 36.16
CA PRO A 51 -18.55 13.01 35.84
C PRO A 51 -17.91 11.99 34.90
N ARG A 52 -17.44 12.46 33.74
CA ARG A 52 -16.73 11.58 32.81
C ARG A 52 -15.40 11.17 33.47
N PRO A 53 -14.89 9.95 33.21
CA PRO A 53 -13.52 9.59 33.58
C PRO A 53 -12.55 10.54 32.88
N GLN A 54 -12.24 11.67 33.52
CA GLN A 54 -11.17 12.56 33.12
C GLN A 54 -9.90 11.96 33.73
N GLN A 55 -9.14 11.23 32.93
CA GLN A 55 -7.69 11.21 33.14
C GLN A 55 -7.16 12.54 32.58
N GLN A 56 -7.44 13.63 33.30
CA GLN A 56 -6.65 14.84 33.22
C GLN A 56 -5.67 14.77 34.38
N THR A 57 -4.38 14.72 34.09
CA THR A 57 -3.39 15.05 35.10
C THR A 57 -3.58 16.52 35.51
N PRO A 58 -3.26 16.92 36.76
CA PRO A 58 -3.59 18.24 37.31
C PRO A 58 -2.99 19.46 36.59
N CYS A 59 -2.20 19.28 35.53
CA CYS A 59 -1.40 20.34 34.92
C CYS A 59 -1.77 20.68 33.46
N GLY A 60 -2.97 20.33 32.98
CA GLY A 60 -3.45 20.82 31.68
C GLY A 60 -2.58 20.42 30.46
N GLN A 61 -1.69 19.45 30.60
CA GLN A 61 -0.84 18.97 29.51
C GLN A 61 -1.70 18.14 28.54
N PRO A 62 -1.61 18.40 27.22
CA PRO A 62 -2.14 17.49 26.22
C PRO A 62 -1.53 16.10 26.44
N LEU A 63 -2.32 15.05 26.21
CA LEU A 63 -1.85 13.66 26.15
C LEU A 63 -0.47 13.64 25.43
N PRO A 64 0.58 13.05 26.04
CA PRO A 64 1.90 13.08 25.44
C PRO A 64 1.83 12.56 24.02
N ALA A 65 2.48 13.29 23.11
CA ALA A 65 2.51 13.11 21.67
C ALA A 65 3.21 11.81 21.24
N HIS A 66 2.83 10.67 21.81
CA HIS A 66 3.30 9.34 21.43
C HIS A 66 2.33 8.62 20.47
N ASN A 67 1.23 9.26 20.06
CA ASN A 67 0.31 8.72 19.06
C ASN A 67 0.64 9.20 17.64
N ARG A 68 1.91 9.11 17.23
CA ARG A 68 2.24 9.08 15.80
C ARG A 68 1.95 7.67 15.27
N LEU A 69 0.89 7.59 14.46
CA LEU A 69 0.77 6.69 13.30
C LEU A 69 1.23 5.25 13.53
N VAL A 70 0.36 4.29 13.92
CA VAL A 70 0.75 2.87 13.83
C VAL A 70 -0.41 1.90 13.48
N PRO A 71 -0.19 0.97 12.52
CA PRO A 71 -1.05 -0.17 12.19
C PRO A 71 -1.25 -1.17 13.34
N SER A 72 -2.29 -2.02 13.26
CA SER A 72 -2.41 -3.26 14.06
C SER A 72 -1.47 -4.35 13.52
N PRO A 73 -0.93 -5.26 14.37
CA PRO A 73 -1.28 -5.52 15.76
C PRO A 73 -0.26 -4.89 16.73
N HIS A 74 -0.60 -3.76 17.34
CA HIS A 74 0.37 -3.01 18.15
C HIS A 74 0.36 -3.42 19.64
N PRO A 75 1.53 -3.53 20.31
CA PRO A 75 1.70 -3.88 21.74
C PRO A 75 1.04 -2.92 22.75
N LEU A 76 0.38 -1.85 22.29
CA LEU A 76 -0.29 -0.88 23.15
C LEU A 76 -1.60 -1.40 23.77
N LYS A 77 -2.27 -2.40 23.18
CA LYS A 77 -3.47 -3.01 23.80
C LYS A 77 -3.09 -3.68 25.13
N SER A 78 -2.02 -4.46 25.12
CA SER A 78 -1.49 -5.14 26.30
C SER A 78 -0.89 -4.15 27.29
N ARG A 79 -0.13 -3.15 26.82
CA ARG A 79 0.48 -2.11 27.66
C ARG A 79 -0.57 -1.23 28.37
N TRP A 80 -1.65 -0.87 27.68
CA TRP A 80 -2.75 -0.10 28.26
C TRP A 80 -3.62 -0.92 29.21
N GLN A 81 -3.86 -2.21 28.91
CA GLN A 81 -4.57 -3.10 29.82
C GLN A 81 -3.81 -3.25 31.15
N GLU A 82 -2.48 -3.30 31.07
CA GLU A 82 -1.58 -3.34 32.22
C GLU A 82 -1.61 -2.01 33.01
N GLU A 83 -1.60 -0.86 32.32
CA GLU A 83 -1.69 0.46 32.95
C GLU A 83 -3.05 0.71 33.64
N ASN A 84 -4.15 0.28 33.02
CA ASN A 84 -5.48 0.27 33.66
C ASN A 84 -5.53 -0.64 34.89
N ARG A 85 -4.76 -1.73 34.90
CA ARG A 85 -4.66 -2.65 36.05
C ARG A 85 -3.96 -1.98 37.24
N ARG A 86 -3.03 -1.07 36.97
CA ARG A 86 -2.28 -0.28 37.97
C ARG A 86 -3.04 0.92 38.54
N THR A 87 -4.16 1.33 37.93
CA THR A 87 -4.99 2.40 38.50
C THR A 87 -5.79 1.95 39.73
N PRO A 88 -5.82 2.76 40.82
CA PRO A 88 -6.52 2.41 42.05
C PRO A 88 -8.03 2.26 41.83
N ALA A 89 -8.66 1.34 42.56
CA ALA A 89 -10.07 0.94 42.37
C ALA A 89 -11.10 2.07 42.53
N SER A 90 -10.70 3.19 43.15
CA SER A 90 -11.52 4.39 43.34
C SER A 90 -11.66 5.24 42.06
N THR A 91 -10.87 4.99 41.01
CA THR A 91 -10.93 5.75 39.75
C THR A 91 -11.64 4.93 38.66
N PRO A 92 -12.60 5.49 37.92
CA PRO A 92 -13.30 4.76 36.87
C PRO A 92 -12.34 4.39 35.73
N ARG A 93 -12.05 3.10 35.61
CA ARG A 93 -11.22 2.53 34.54
C ARG A 93 -11.83 2.84 33.18
N SER A 94 -11.03 3.35 32.25
CA SER A 94 -11.49 3.65 30.89
C SER A 94 -11.57 2.35 30.08
N THR A 95 -12.59 2.20 29.23
CA THR A 95 -12.71 1.06 28.29
C THR A 95 -12.13 1.39 26.92
N THR A 96 -11.75 0.39 26.12
CA THR A 96 -11.28 0.58 24.73
C THR A 96 -12.29 1.37 23.88
N ILE A 97 -13.59 1.21 24.16
CA ILE A 97 -14.68 1.95 23.51
C ILE A 97 -14.60 3.44 23.84
N THR A 98 -14.32 3.78 25.11
CA THR A 98 -14.18 5.16 25.59
C THR A 98 -13.00 5.85 24.91
N VAL A 99 -11.86 5.15 24.81
CA VAL A 99 -10.66 5.64 24.12
C VAL A 99 -10.93 5.88 22.63
N ARG A 100 -11.60 4.96 21.93
CA ARG A 100 -11.96 5.14 20.52
C ARG A 100 -12.89 6.34 20.29
N ARG A 101 -13.89 6.55 21.15
CA ARG A 101 -14.77 7.74 21.06
C ARG A 101 -13.97 9.02 21.27
N ARG A 102 -13.04 9.05 22.23
CA ARG A 102 -12.18 10.21 22.48
C ARG A 102 -11.26 10.52 21.31
N LEU A 103 -10.61 9.50 20.74
CA LEU A 103 -9.77 9.69 19.56
C LEU A 103 -10.58 10.20 18.36
N LYS A 104 -11.82 9.73 18.18
CA LYS A 104 -12.72 10.23 17.12
C LYS A 104 -13.11 11.70 17.36
N GLU A 105 -13.44 12.07 18.60
CA GLU A 105 -13.77 13.44 19.00
C GLU A 105 -12.58 14.39 18.77
N LEU A 106 -11.39 14.02 19.25
CA LEU A 106 -10.16 14.80 19.05
C LEU A 106 -9.79 14.95 17.57
N ARG A 107 -9.91 13.88 16.78
CA ARG A 107 -9.67 13.95 15.32
C ARG A 107 -10.62 14.92 14.64
N SER A 108 -11.90 14.89 15.03
CA SER A 108 -12.90 15.83 14.51
C SER A 108 -12.59 17.28 14.89
N GLN A 109 -12.13 17.53 16.11
CA GLN A 109 -11.77 18.87 16.57
C GLN A 109 -10.52 19.42 15.86
N LEU A 110 -9.57 18.54 15.54
CA LEU A 110 -8.31 18.89 14.88
C LEU A 110 -8.38 18.84 13.34
N GLY A 111 -9.54 18.54 12.75
CA GLY A 111 -9.70 18.40 11.30
C GLY A 111 -8.92 17.24 10.68
N ILE A 112 -8.48 16.26 11.48
CA ILE A 112 -7.67 15.14 11.01
C ILE A 112 -8.61 14.06 10.46
N GLN A 113 -8.54 13.82 9.15
CA GLN A 113 -9.25 12.70 8.54
C GLN A 113 -8.74 11.37 9.11
N THR A 114 -9.64 10.40 9.29
CA THR A 114 -9.22 9.05 9.67
C THR A 114 -8.34 8.48 8.57
N PRO A 115 -7.09 8.08 8.87
CA PRO A 115 -6.26 7.42 7.86
C PRO A 115 -6.98 6.14 7.42
N PRO A 116 -6.89 5.77 6.13
CA PRO A 116 -7.34 4.47 5.70
C PRO A 116 -6.63 3.42 6.57
N SER A 117 -7.39 2.40 6.99
CA SER A 117 -6.76 1.24 7.62
C SER A 117 -5.66 0.76 6.68
N PRO A 118 -4.42 0.59 7.15
CA PRO A 118 -3.39 -0.03 6.33
C PRO A 118 -3.98 -1.33 5.80
N LYS A 119 -3.81 -1.60 4.49
CA LYS A 119 -4.22 -2.87 3.90
C LYS A 119 -3.67 -3.93 4.84
N ARG A 120 -4.57 -4.66 5.50
CA ARG A 120 -4.17 -5.80 6.30
C ARG A 120 -3.48 -6.68 5.28
N GLN A 121 -2.16 -6.81 5.34
CA GLN A 121 -1.54 -7.98 4.77
C GLN A 121 -2.36 -9.11 5.37
N ILE A 122 -3.10 -9.82 4.51
CA ILE A 122 -3.51 -11.18 4.84
C ILE A 122 -2.22 -11.78 5.39
N ASN A 123 -2.28 -12.41 6.55
CA ASN A 123 -1.13 -13.13 7.08
C ASN A 123 -0.75 -14.17 6.02
N VAL A 124 0.04 -13.75 5.04
CA VAL A 124 0.91 -14.62 4.29
C VAL A 124 1.71 -15.25 5.41
N PRO A 125 1.69 -16.58 5.56
CA PRO A 125 2.61 -17.21 6.49
C PRO A 125 3.99 -16.58 6.22
N PRO A 126 4.77 -16.24 7.27
CA PRO A 126 6.13 -15.79 7.04
C PRO A 126 6.73 -16.75 6.01
N PRO A 127 7.40 -16.26 4.95
CA PRO A 127 8.04 -17.16 4.01
C PRO A 127 8.76 -18.20 4.86
N GLY A 128 8.39 -19.47 4.67
CA GLY A 128 9.11 -20.57 5.31
C GLY A 128 10.60 -20.32 5.08
N PRO A 129 11.48 -20.74 6.01
CA PRO A 129 12.90 -20.41 5.98
C PRO A 129 13.35 -20.45 4.53
N SER A 130 13.73 -19.29 4.01
CA SER A 130 14.20 -19.12 2.64
C SER A 130 15.06 -20.34 2.34
N ALA A 131 14.69 -21.08 1.29
CA ALA A 131 15.45 -22.22 0.84
C ALA A 131 16.95 -21.85 0.94
N PRO A 132 17.79 -22.74 1.51
CA PRO A 132 19.17 -22.40 1.84
C PRO A 132 19.77 -21.66 0.66
N GLU A 133 20.17 -20.40 0.88
CA GLU A 133 20.77 -19.54 -0.15
C GLU A 133 21.73 -20.42 -0.95
N GLU A 134 21.34 -20.77 -2.17
CA GLU A 134 22.17 -21.59 -3.03
C GLU A 134 23.48 -20.86 -3.19
N LYS A 135 24.58 -21.62 -3.09
CA LYS A 135 25.97 -21.16 -2.98
C LYS A 135 26.44 -20.39 -4.23
N GLY A 136 25.86 -19.24 -4.50
CA GLY A 136 26.40 -18.19 -5.34
C GLY A 136 27.37 -17.33 -4.52
N LYS A 137 28.23 -16.57 -5.22
CA LYS A 137 29.00 -15.52 -4.57
C LYS A 137 28.02 -14.53 -3.91
N PRO A 138 28.30 -14.06 -2.68
CA PRO A 138 27.39 -13.15 -2.00
C PRO A 138 27.22 -11.87 -2.82
N ALA A 139 25.98 -11.38 -2.92
CA ALA A 139 25.72 -10.10 -3.57
C ALA A 139 26.55 -8.98 -2.91
N ARG A 140 26.96 -7.98 -3.70
CA ARG A 140 27.70 -6.82 -3.21
C ARG A 140 26.98 -6.14 -2.04
N THR A 141 27.76 -5.61 -1.09
CA THR A 141 27.21 -4.90 0.05
C THR A 141 26.55 -3.59 -0.38
N LEU A 142 25.60 -3.09 0.41
CA LEU A 142 24.94 -1.80 0.13
C LEU A 142 25.95 -0.64 0.16
N GLU A 143 27.00 -0.77 0.97
CA GLU A 143 28.14 0.14 1.04
C GLU A 143 28.94 0.17 -0.26
N GLU A 144 29.30 -0.99 -0.80
CA GLU A 144 30.00 -1.12 -2.08
C GLU A 144 29.19 -0.50 -3.20
N ILE A 145 27.90 -0.85 -3.33
CA ILE A 145 27.02 -0.32 -4.38
C ILE A 145 26.91 1.20 -4.29
N ARG A 146 26.91 1.75 -3.07
CA ARG A 146 26.86 3.21 -2.86
C ARG A 146 28.12 3.93 -3.35
N SER A 147 29.27 3.26 -3.35
CA SER A 147 30.54 3.82 -3.85
C SER A 147 30.66 3.83 -5.37
N PHE A 148 29.75 3.16 -6.11
CA PHE A 148 29.82 3.13 -7.57
C PHE A 148 29.81 4.55 -8.17
N THR A 149 30.74 4.75 -9.10
CA THR A 149 30.84 5.93 -9.95
C THR A 149 29.81 5.90 -11.06
N ALA A 150 29.60 7.04 -11.72
CA ALA A 150 28.71 7.10 -12.89
C ALA A 150 29.23 6.23 -14.04
N GLU A 151 30.56 6.18 -14.22
CA GLU A 151 31.22 5.37 -15.25
C GLU A 151 31.04 3.87 -14.99
N GLU A 152 31.29 3.39 -13.77
CA GLU A 152 31.08 1.98 -13.42
C GLU A 152 29.63 1.54 -13.62
N LEU A 153 28.68 2.38 -13.22
CA LEU A 153 27.25 2.12 -13.47
C LEU A 153 26.92 2.14 -14.95
N SER A 154 27.56 3.01 -15.73
CA SER A 154 27.29 3.13 -17.17
C SER A 154 27.56 1.85 -17.95
N HIS A 155 28.46 1.00 -17.45
CA HIS A 155 28.79 -0.30 -18.02
C HIS A 155 27.86 -1.44 -17.57
N MET A 156 26.86 -1.16 -16.72
CA MET A 156 25.92 -2.18 -16.27
C MET A 156 24.71 -2.29 -17.20
N VAL A 157 24.17 -3.49 -17.35
CA VAL A 157 22.87 -3.74 -17.98
C VAL A 157 21.99 -4.47 -16.98
N PHE A 158 20.93 -3.82 -16.53
CA PHE A 158 19.94 -4.39 -15.63
C PHE A 158 18.82 -5.04 -16.43
N SER A 159 18.33 -6.19 -15.99
CA SER A 159 17.17 -6.85 -16.61
C SER A 159 16.15 -7.27 -15.59
N ASP A 160 14.91 -7.37 -16.03
CA ASP A 160 13.83 -7.89 -15.21
C ASP A 160 12.71 -8.48 -16.07
N MET A 161 11.84 -9.26 -15.43
CA MET A 161 10.66 -9.85 -16.03
C MET A 161 9.39 -9.46 -15.30
N LYS A 162 8.33 -9.18 -16.05
CA LYS A 162 7.02 -8.85 -15.49
C LYS A 162 5.88 -9.48 -16.26
N ILE A 163 4.87 -9.93 -15.52
CA ILE A 163 3.58 -10.36 -16.05
C ILE A 163 2.60 -9.19 -15.95
N PHE A 164 2.01 -8.80 -17.09
CA PHE A 164 0.89 -7.87 -17.15
C PHE A 164 -0.42 -8.66 -17.16
N LEU A 165 -1.39 -8.22 -16.35
CA LEU A 165 -2.71 -8.82 -16.23
C LEU A 165 -3.76 -7.77 -16.63
N CYS A 166 -4.59 -8.06 -17.63
CA CYS A 166 -5.59 -7.12 -18.13
C CYS A 166 -6.98 -7.32 -17.50
N ASP A 167 -7.23 -8.49 -16.93
CA ASP A 167 -8.56 -8.92 -16.45
C ASP A 167 -8.76 -8.79 -14.94
N ARG A 168 -7.72 -8.38 -14.19
CA ARG A 168 -7.82 -8.18 -12.75
C ARG A 168 -8.07 -6.73 -12.43
N GLU A 169 -9.33 -6.33 -12.51
CA GLU A 169 -9.78 -5.24 -11.64
C GLU A 169 -9.44 -5.64 -10.20
N GLY A 170 -8.51 -4.90 -9.59
CA GLY A 170 -8.13 -5.11 -8.19
C GLY A 170 -9.37 -5.27 -7.32
N GLY A 171 -9.37 -6.27 -6.43
CA GLY A 171 -10.55 -6.82 -5.77
C GLY A 171 -11.76 -5.89 -5.64
N VAL A 172 -12.89 -6.30 -6.23
CA VAL A 172 -14.15 -5.55 -6.23
C VAL A 172 -14.57 -5.21 -4.80
N ARG A 173 -14.77 -3.91 -4.52
CA ARG A 173 -15.35 -3.44 -3.26
C ARG A 173 -16.87 -3.59 -3.31
N VAL A 174 -17.39 -4.58 -2.60
CA VAL A 174 -18.84 -4.78 -2.42
C VAL A 174 -19.33 -4.15 -1.12
N TRP A 175 -20.42 -3.38 -1.19
CA TRP A 175 -21.15 -2.92 -0.01
C TRP A 175 -22.03 -4.08 0.50
N ARG A 176 -21.91 -4.44 1.78
CA ARG A 176 -22.76 -5.46 2.42
C ARG A 176 -23.60 -4.84 3.52
N LEU A 177 -24.92 -4.98 3.40
CA LEU A 177 -25.86 -4.61 4.46
C LEU A 177 -26.00 -5.80 5.44
N GLY A 178 -25.18 -5.80 6.50
CA GLY A 178 -25.31 -6.64 7.69
C GLY A 178 -25.44 -8.16 7.50
N GLN A 179 -24.32 -8.90 7.43
CA GLN A 179 -24.21 -10.37 7.67
C GLN A 179 -22.70 -10.80 7.71
N PRO A 180 -22.33 -12.05 8.11
CA PRO A 180 -21.09 -12.40 8.83
C PRO A 180 -19.76 -12.28 8.05
N PRO A 181 -18.59 -12.51 8.70
CA PRO A 181 -17.26 -12.41 8.09
C PRO A 181 -17.13 -13.21 6.79
N LEU A 182 -16.29 -12.73 5.84
CA LEU A 182 -16.09 -13.29 4.49
C LEU A 182 -16.01 -14.83 4.45
N HIS A 183 -15.32 -15.42 5.42
CA HIS A 183 -15.03 -16.86 5.51
C HIS A 183 -16.24 -17.77 5.79
N SER A 184 -17.45 -17.22 6.00
CA SER A 184 -18.66 -17.99 6.32
C SER A 184 -19.51 -18.38 5.10
N TYR A 185 -19.15 -17.94 3.90
CA TYR A 185 -19.85 -18.30 2.67
C TYR A 185 -19.14 -19.48 2.00
N GLY A 186 -19.73 -20.69 2.07
CA GLY A 186 -19.24 -21.90 1.39
C GLY A 186 -19.26 -21.86 -0.14
N GLY A 187 -19.58 -20.71 -0.75
CA GLY A 187 -19.55 -20.47 -2.20
C GLY A 187 -18.54 -19.40 -2.65
N LEU A 188 -17.78 -18.79 -1.73
CA LEU A 188 -16.64 -17.94 -2.11
C LEU A 188 -15.48 -18.86 -2.49
N ARG A 189 -15.47 -19.29 -3.74
CA ARG A 189 -14.30 -19.91 -4.36
C ARG A 189 -13.25 -18.80 -4.48
N GLU A 190 -12.06 -19.01 -3.92
CA GLU A 190 -10.89 -18.24 -4.35
C GLU A 190 -10.79 -18.43 -5.86
N PHE A 191 -11.11 -17.40 -6.63
CA PHE A 191 -10.94 -17.39 -8.07
C PHE A 191 -9.44 -17.23 -8.37
N PHE A 192 -8.67 -18.28 -8.15
CA PHE A 192 -7.46 -18.55 -8.94
C PHE A 192 -7.89 -19.34 -10.18
N GLN A 193 -8.66 -18.72 -11.08
CA GLN A 193 -8.80 -19.26 -12.42
C GLN A 193 -7.64 -18.71 -13.26
N GLY A 194 -6.75 -19.62 -13.68
CA GLY A 194 -5.69 -19.36 -14.65
C GLY A 194 -6.23 -19.17 -16.06
N GLY A 195 -7.06 -18.15 -16.26
CA GLY A 195 -7.68 -17.82 -17.55
C GLY A 195 -7.68 -16.32 -17.87
N GLY A 196 -6.93 -15.53 -17.12
CA GLY A 196 -6.85 -14.10 -17.32
C GLY A 196 -5.99 -13.71 -18.52
N LEU A 197 -6.42 -12.69 -19.25
CA LEU A 197 -5.65 -12.10 -20.34
C LEU A 197 -4.35 -11.56 -19.75
N SER A 198 -3.27 -12.27 -20.01
CA SER A 198 -1.96 -12.01 -19.44
C SER A 198 -0.87 -12.11 -20.50
N ALA A 199 0.19 -11.35 -20.30
CA ALA A 199 1.36 -11.36 -21.16
C ALA A 199 2.61 -11.13 -20.31
N THR A 200 3.62 -11.96 -20.50
CA THR A 200 4.90 -11.88 -19.79
C THR A 200 5.92 -11.16 -20.65
N PHE A 201 6.67 -10.24 -20.08
CA PHE A 201 7.70 -9.49 -20.77
C PHE A 201 9.03 -9.58 -20.05
N TRP A 202 10.10 -9.56 -20.83
CA TRP A 202 11.45 -9.31 -20.37
C TRP A 202 11.91 -7.96 -20.91
N VAL A 203 12.67 -7.21 -20.10
CA VAL A 203 13.26 -5.93 -20.50
C VAL A 203 14.70 -5.84 -19.99
N CYS A 204 15.48 -4.97 -20.62
CA CYS A 204 16.73 -4.51 -20.03
C CYS A 204 16.93 -3.00 -20.17
N VAL A 205 17.67 -2.43 -19.23
CA VAL A 205 18.03 -1.00 -19.16
C VAL A 205 19.53 -0.90 -18.89
N SER A 206 20.22 -0.09 -19.68
CA SER A 206 21.63 0.21 -19.43
C SER A 206 21.77 1.24 -18.30
N GLY A 207 22.78 1.06 -17.45
CA GLY A 207 23.14 2.05 -16.45
C GLY A 207 23.67 3.36 -17.03
N SER A 208 23.92 3.44 -18.35
CA SER A 208 24.13 4.69 -19.08
C SER A 208 22.85 5.52 -19.27
N GLY A 209 21.69 4.97 -18.88
CA GLY A 209 20.39 5.63 -19.00
C GLY A 209 19.69 5.40 -20.34
N GLN A 210 20.07 4.35 -21.07
CA GLN A 210 19.47 3.96 -22.34
C GLN A 210 18.55 2.75 -22.18
N LYS A 211 17.42 2.76 -22.90
CA LYS A 211 16.48 1.64 -23.00
C LYS A 211 17.10 0.52 -23.84
N GLY A 212 17.02 -0.72 -23.34
CA GLY A 212 17.22 -1.90 -24.14
C GLY A 212 15.91 -2.37 -24.79
N GLN A 213 15.95 -3.54 -25.41
CA GLN A 213 14.76 -4.15 -26.00
C GLN A 213 13.81 -4.71 -24.93
N MET A 214 12.51 -4.65 -25.24
CA MET A 214 11.46 -5.34 -24.50
C MET A 214 10.90 -6.50 -25.34
N LEU A 215 10.97 -7.71 -24.80
CA LEU A 215 10.54 -8.93 -25.48
C LEU A 215 9.31 -9.53 -24.80
N HIS A 216 8.31 -9.88 -25.61
CA HIS A 216 7.16 -10.65 -25.15
C HIS A 216 7.52 -12.14 -25.11
N ILE A 217 7.11 -12.82 -24.05
CA ILE A 217 7.33 -14.25 -23.82
C ILE A 217 5.97 -14.94 -23.97
N PRO A 218 5.67 -15.53 -25.14
CA PRO A 218 4.31 -15.98 -25.48
C PRO A 218 3.86 -17.25 -24.74
N ASN A 219 4.80 -18.01 -24.19
CA ASN A 219 4.57 -19.30 -23.54
C ASN A 219 5.26 -19.33 -22.18
N GLU A 220 5.19 -20.46 -21.50
CA GLU A 220 5.98 -20.72 -20.29
C GLU A 220 7.47 -20.46 -20.54
N LEU A 221 8.13 -19.92 -19.51
CA LEU A 221 9.56 -19.67 -19.54
C LEU A 221 10.30 -21.00 -19.37
N THR A 222 11.12 -21.38 -20.35
CA THR A 222 12.07 -22.49 -20.26
C THR A 222 13.50 -21.95 -20.33
N GLU A 223 14.48 -22.79 -20.01
CA GLU A 223 15.91 -22.44 -20.09
C GLU A 223 16.31 -22.05 -21.53
N GLU A 224 15.86 -22.83 -22.53
CA GLU A 224 16.12 -22.55 -23.95
C GLU A 224 15.46 -21.24 -24.39
N ARG A 225 14.25 -20.96 -23.88
CA ARG A 225 13.57 -19.70 -24.14
C ARG A 225 14.33 -18.53 -23.53
N TYR A 226 14.85 -18.70 -22.31
CA TYR A 226 15.65 -17.66 -21.67
C TYR A 226 16.95 -17.41 -22.43
N VAL A 227 17.64 -18.46 -22.90
CA VAL A 227 18.78 -18.32 -23.81
C VAL A 227 18.41 -17.52 -25.07
N GLN A 228 17.25 -17.80 -25.67
CA GLN A 228 16.76 -17.02 -26.82
C GLN A 228 16.46 -15.56 -26.46
N ILE A 229 15.95 -15.27 -25.26
CA ILE A 229 15.73 -13.91 -24.77
C ILE A 229 17.07 -13.17 -24.65
N LEU A 230 18.10 -13.81 -24.10
CA LEU A 230 19.42 -13.20 -24.00
C LEU A 230 20.04 -12.98 -25.40
N HIS A 231 19.94 -13.96 -26.28
CA HIS A 231 20.47 -13.86 -27.65
C HIS A 231 19.76 -12.78 -28.47
N ASN A 232 18.43 -12.70 -28.38
CA ASN A 232 17.63 -11.80 -29.23
C ASN A 232 17.37 -10.44 -28.59
N GLY A 233 17.51 -10.31 -27.27
CA GLY A 233 17.21 -9.10 -26.51
C GLY A 233 18.46 -8.48 -25.89
N LEU A 234 19.18 -9.21 -25.04
CA LEU A 234 20.34 -8.69 -24.33
C LEU A 234 21.48 -8.31 -25.27
N LEU A 235 21.96 -9.23 -26.10
CA LEU A 235 23.13 -9.00 -26.96
C LEU A 235 22.88 -7.87 -27.98
N PRO A 236 21.74 -7.81 -28.69
CA PRO A 236 21.46 -6.71 -29.61
C PRO A 236 21.28 -5.38 -28.89
N SER A 237 20.70 -5.36 -27.69
CA SER A 237 20.61 -4.15 -26.88
C SER A 237 22.00 -3.65 -26.48
N ALA A 238 22.88 -4.54 -26.02
CA ALA A 238 24.26 -4.19 -25.68
C ALA A 238 25.04 -3.68 -26.90
N ALA A 239 24.87 -4.32 -28.06
CA ALA A 239 25.48 -3.88 -29.31
C ALA A 239 25.01 -2.49 -29.74
N ALA A 240 23.71 -2.21 -29.63
CA ALA A 240 23.14 -0.90 -29.97
C ALA A 240 23.60 0.21 -29.01
N ILE A 241 23.69 -0.09 -27.71
CA ILE A 241 24.02 0.89 -26.66
C ILE A 241 25.53 1.15 -26.58
N TYR A 242 26.35 0.11 -26.63
CA TYR A 242 27.79 0.20 -26.37
C TYR A 242 28.66 0.09 -27.64
N GLY A 243 28.08 -0.27 -28.79
CA GLY A 243 28.82 -0.43 -30.05
C GLY A 243 30.00 -1.39 -29.90
N LEU A 244 31.20 -0.91 -30.23
CA LEU A 244 32.44 -1.70 -30.12
C LEU A 244 32.75 -2.15 -28.68
N ASN A 245 32.20 -1.48 -27.66
CA ASN A 245 32.38 -1.83 -26.24
C ASN A 245 31.36 -2.85 -25.72
N ALA A 246 30.53 -3.44 -26.58
CA ALA A 246 29.49 -4.40 -26.19
C ALA A 246 30.00 -5.71 -25.56
N HIS A 247 31.31 -5.92 -25.46
CA HIS A 247 31.93 -7.05 -24.76
C HIS A 247 32.38 -6.70 -23.33
N ARG A 248 32.21 -5.45 -22.88
CA ARG A 248 32.72 -4.94 -21.59
C ARG A 248 31.62 -4.63 -20.56
N PHE A 249 30.36 -4.90 -20.89
CA PHE A 249 29.27 -4.64 -19.98
C PHE A 249 29.14 -5.74 -18.91
N LEU A 250 28.58 -5.36 -17.76
CA LEU A 250 28.24 -6.27 -16.68
C LEU A 250 26.73 -6.48 -16.65
N PHE A 251 26.28 -7.73 -16.72
CA PHE A 251 24.88 -8.09 -16.74
C PHE A 251 24.33 -8.33 -15.34
N ALA A 252 23.37 -7.51 -14.90
CA ALA A 252 22.67 -7.66 -13.64
C ALA A 252 21.29 -8.29 -13.89
N GLN A 253 21.05 -9.44 -13.24
CA GLN A 253 19.78 -10.16 -13.27
C GLN A 253 19.51 -10.75 -11.88
N ASP A 254 18.23 -10.94 -11.56
CA ASP A 254 17.82 -11.70 -10.37
C ASP A 254 17.89 -13.21 -10.67
N PRO A 255 18.75 -13.98 -9.99
CA PRO A 255 18.86 -15.42 -10.21
C PRO A 255 17.61 -16.15 -9.71
N SER A 256 16.77 -16.60 -10.65
CA SER A 256 15.78 -17.67 -10.42
C SER A 256 16.32 -19.01 -10.93
N SER A 257 15.64 -20.12 -10.64
CA SER A 257 16.07 -21.47 -11.05
C SER A 257 16.38 -21.59 -12.54
N ILE A 258 15.63 -20.89 -13.41
CA ILE A 258 15.84 -20.90 -14.85
C ILE A 258 17.08 -20.07 -15.24
N GLN A 259 17.20 -18.83 -14.77
CA GLN A 259 18.32 -17.97 -15.17
C GLN A 259 19.64 -18.27 -14.44
N ALA A 260 19.59 -19.07 -13.38
CA ALA A 260 20.76 -19.72 -12.77
C ALA A 260 21.07 -21.10 -13.38
N SER A 261 20.30 -21.58 -14.37
CA SER A 261 20.48 -22.93 -14.90
C SER A 261 21.81 -23.10 -15.62
N PRO A 262 22.36 -24.34 -15.69
CA PRO A 262 23.60 -24.61 -16.41
C PRO A 262 23.56 -24.15 -17.88
N ALA A 263 22.43 -24.35 -18.56
CA ALA A 263 22.28 -23.94 -19.96
C ALA A 263 22.42 -22.41 -20.14
N VAL A 264 21.81 -21.63 -19.24
CA VAL A 264 21.91 -20.17 -19.26
C VAL A 264 23.32 -19.70 -18.90
N GLN A 265 23.93 -20.30 -17.87
CA GLN A 265 25.30 -19.97 -17.47
C GLN A 265 26.34 -20.31 -18.55
N ASP A 266 26.18 -21.44 -19.23
CA ASP A 266 27.05 -21.82 -20.34
C ASP A 266 26.86 -20.91 -21.54
N PHE A 267 25.64 -20.50 -21.87
CA PHE A 267 25.39 -19.50 -22.91
C PHE A 267 26.07 -18.15 -22.59
N LEU A 268 25.88 -17.63 -21.37
CA LEU A 268 26.52 -16.37 -20.95
C LEU A 268 28.06 -16.47 -21.02
N ARG A 269 28.63 -17.61 -20.62
CA ARG A 269 30.08 -17.87 -20.71
C ARG A 269 30.56 -17.91 -22.16
N GLN A 270 29.83 -18.59 -23.05
CA GLN A 270 30.16 -18.67 -24.48
C GLN A 270 30.11 -17.29 -25.16
N GLN A 271 29.15 -16.46 -24.77
CA GLN A 271 29.02 -15.08 -25.25
C GLN A 271 29.93 -14.08 -24.51
N GLN A 272 30.78 -14.57 -23.61
CA GLN A 272 31.71 -13.76 -22.80
C GLN A 272 31.01 -12.66 -21.99
N VAL A 273 29.75 -12.87 -21.63
CA VAL A 273 28.96 -11.93 -20.81
C VAL A 273 29.27 -12.19 -19.33
N GLN A 274 29.73 -11.15 -18.64
CA GLN A 274 30.00 -11.22 -17.21
C GLN A 274 28.77 -10.81 -16.40
N CYS A 275 28.36 -11.64 -15.44
CA CYS A 275 27.29 -11.29 -14.51
C CYS A 275 27.79 -10.39 -13.38
N ALA A 276 27.04 -9.34 -13.07
CA ALA A 276 27.25 -8.51 -11.90
C ALA A 276 26.64 -9.16 -10.66
N GLU A 277 27.38 -9.17 -9.57
CA GLU A 277 26.86 -9.44 -8.23
C GLU A 277 26.04 -8.23 -7.76
N TRP A 278 24.78 -8.14 -8.19
CA TRP A 278 23.88 -7.04 -7.87
C TRP A 278 22.67 -7.56 -7.07
N PRO A 279 22.27 -6.88 -5.97
CA PRO A 279 21.14 -7.31 -5.18
C PRO A 279 19.82 -7.03 -5.90
N ALA A 280 18.92 -8.02 -5.89
CA ALA A 280 17.61 -7.96 -6.54
C ALA A 280 16.78 -6.74 -6.08
N ASP A 281 16.80 -6.43 -4.78
CA ASP A 281 16.10 -5.26 -4.18
C ASP A 281 16.51 -3.88 -4.75
N LEU A 282 17.61 -3.81 -5.50
CA LEU A 282 18.12 -2.58 -6.12
C LEU A 282 18.06 -2.61 -7.65
N ASN A 283 17.20 -3.44 -8.23
CA ASN A 283 17.02 -3.47 -9.68
C ASN A 283 16.30 -2.19 -10.18
N PRO A 284 16.92 -1.35 -11.01
CA PRO A 284 16.26 -0.15 -11.54
C PRO A 284 15.01 -0.47 -12.38
N CYS A 285 14.93 -1.66 -12.98
CA CYS A 285 13.79 -2.10 -13.78
C CYS A 285 12.48 -2.22 -12.96
N ASP A 286 12.56 -2.47 -11.65
CA ASP A 286 11.37 -2.51 -10.78
C ASP A 286 10.57 -1.20 -10.80
N LEU A 287 11.27 -0.08 -11.02
CA LEU A 287 10.70 1.28 -11.06
C LEU A 287 10.26 1.70 -12.47
N LEU A 288 10.64 0.95 -13.50
CA LEU A 288 10.16 1.15 -14.86
C LEU A 288 8.71 0.66 -15.00
N TRP A 289 8.40 -0.48 -14.38
CA TRP A 289 7.11 -1.13 -14.57
C TRP A 289 5.88 -0.30 -14.21
N PRO A 290 5.83 0.45 -13.09
CA PRO A 290 4.67 1.28 -12.76
C PRO A 290 4.39 2.36 -13.82
N GLU A 291 5.43 2.89 -14.47
CA GLU A 291 5.30 3.88 -15.55
C GLU A 291 4.64 3.26 -16.78
N VAL A 292 5.11 2.05 -17.16
CA VAL A 292 4.53 1.28 -18.26
C VAL A 292 3.08 0.90 -17.96
N GLU A 293 2.78 0.42 -16.75
CA GLU A 293 1.41 0.09 -16.31
C GLU A 293 0.46 1.29 -16.36
N ALA A 294 0.92 2.46 -15.88
CA ALA A 294 0.12 3.68 -15.90
C ALA A 294 -0.21 4.13 -17.33
N SER A 295 0.76 4.02 -18.25
CA SER A 295 0.56 4.33 -19.66
C SER A 295 -0.39 3.34 -20.34
N VAL A 296 -0.31 2.04 -20.05
CA VAL A 296 -1.25 1.04 -20.57
C VAL A 296 -2.67 1.33 -20.08
N GLY A 297 -2.84 1.65 -18.79
CA GLY A 297 -4.15 1.96 -18.20
C GLY A 297 -4.78 3.28 -18.67
N SER A 298 -3.99 4.20 -19.21
CA SER A 298 -4.46 5.50 -19.71
C SER A 298 -4.80 5.50 -21.21
N GLY A 299 -4.53 4.39 -21.92
CA GLY A 299 -4.80 4.25 -23.34
C GLY A 299 -6.28 4.21 -23.72
N ASN A 300 -6.57 4.30 -25.02
CA ASN A 300 -7.92 4.24 -25.58
C ASN A 300 -8.49 2.81 -25.49
N GLY A 301 -9.00 2.45 -24.32
CA GLY A 301 -9.69 1.19 -24.07
C GLY A 301 -8.81 0.11 -23.42
N THR A 302 -9.44 -0.73 -22.61
CA THR A 302 -8.79 -1.87 -21.95
C THR A 302 -8.52 -2.97 -22.99
N PRO A 303 -7.27 -3.44 -23.15
CA PRO A 303 -6.96 -4.52 -24.09
C PRO A 303 -7.83 -5.76 -23.88
N SER A 304 -8.44 -6.26 -24.95
CA SER A 304 -9.41 -7.37 -24.92
C SER A 304 -8.84 -8.68 -25.46
N THR A 305 -7.69 -8.61 -26.16
CA THR A 305 -6.93 -9.78 -26.63
C THR A 305 -5.44 -9.72 -26.21
N VAL A 306 -4.75 -10.87 -26.15
CA VAL A 306 -3.31 -10.91 -25.84
C VAL A 306 -2.49 -10.07 -26.85
N PRO A 307 -2.72 -10.13 -28.17
CA PRO A 307 -2.03 -9.25 -29.11
C PRO A 307 -2.26 -7.76 -28.85
N GLU A 308 -3.48 -7.35 -28.49
CA GLU A 308 -3.77 -5.96 -28.09
C GLU A 308 -2.99 -5.56 -26.83
N LEU A 309 -2.94 -6.44 -25.81
CA LEU A 309 -2.16 -6.17 -24.61
C LEU A 309 -0.67 -6.03 -24.96
N VAL A 310 -0.14 -6.92 -25.80
CA VAL A 310 1.25 -6.87 -26.25
C VAL A 310 1.56 -5.58 -26.99
N ALA A 311 0.68 -5.15 -27.89
CA ALA A 311 0.83 -3.88 -28.59
C ALA A 311 0.78 -2.69 -27.64
N ALA A 312 -0.17 -2.69 -26.69
CA ALA A 312 -0.31 -1.62 -25.70
C ALA A 312 0.91 -1.51 -24.78
N VAL A 313 1.43 -2.63 -24.26
CA VAL A 313 2.60 -2.62 -23.37
C VAL A 313 3.85 -2.17 -24.13
N ARG A 314 4.03 -2.60 -25.40
CA ARG A 314 5.14 -2.13 -26.24
C ARG A 314 5.07 -0.64 -26.49
N ALA A 315 3.91 -0.13 -26.92
CA ALA A 315 3.72 1.30 -27.14
C ALA A 315 3.96 2.11 -25.85
N ALA A 316 3.49 1.62 -24.71
CA ALA A 316 3.75 2.22 -23.41
C ALA A 316 5.25 2.28 -23.09
N TYR A 317 5.97 1.17 -23.24
CA TYR A 317 7.44 1.13 -23.03
C TYR A 317 8.20 2.07 -23.98
N ASP A 318 7.81 2.11 -25.26
CA ASP A 318 8.42 2.98 -26.26
C ASP A 318 8.20 4.46 -25.92
N SER A 319 7.04 4.79 -25.34
CA SER A 319 6.69 6.15 -24.91
C SER A 319 7.37 6.62 -23.62
N VAL A 320 7.98 5.72 -22.84
CA VAL A 320 8.68 6.11 -21.59
C VAL A 320 9.80 7.10 -21.92
N ASP A 321 9.76 8.24 -21.22
CA ASP A 321 10.69 9.35 -21.39
C ASP A 321 12.15 8.90 -21.14
N PRO A 322 13.07 9.12 -22.10
CA PRO A 322 14.49 8.85 -21.90
C PRO A 322 15.09 9.50 -20.65
N THR A 323 14.62 10.69 -20.25
CA THR A 323 15.10 11.37 -19.04
C THR A 323 14.69 10.62 -17.77
N TYR A 324 13.52 9.97 -17.76
CA TYR A 324 13.10 9.10 -16.67
C TYR A 324 14.01 7.86 -16.57
N ILE A 325 14.35 7.25 -17.71
CA ILE A 325 15.28 6.11 -17.74
C ILE A 325 16.66 6.48 -17.19
N GLN A 326 17.21 7.63 -17.59
CA GLN A 326 18.45 8.16 -17.01
C GLN A 326 18.34 8.37 -15.51
N TRP A 327 17.19 8.86 -15.03
CA TRP A 327 16.95 9.06 -13.61
C TRP A 327 16.89 7.73 -12.82
N LEU A 328 16.31 6.66 -13.39
CA LEU A 328 16.22 5.34 -12.76
C LEU A 328 17.59 4.80 -12.34
N VAL A 329 18.57 4.94 -13.24
CA VAL A 329 19.92 4.40 -13.07
C VAL A 329 20.92 5.44 -12.54
N ALA A 330 20.48 6.69 -12.31
CA ALA A 330 21.36 7.75 -11.85
C ALA A 330 22.06 7.37 -10.53
N PRO A 331 23.37 7.65 -10.36
CA PRO A 331 24.10 7.33 -9.13
C PRO A 331 23.44 7.95 -7.88
N VAL A 332 22.88 9.15 -8.01
CA VAL A 332 22.15 9.83 -6.92
C VAL A 332 20.94 9.01 -6.47
N ARG A 333 20.22 8.40 -7.42
CA ARG A 333 19.04 7.56 -7.15
C ARG A 333 19.43 6.26 -6.46
N ILE A 334 20.41 5.54 -7.01
CA ILE A 334 20.93 4.29 -6.44
C ILE A 334 21.45 4.52 -5.02
N ARG A 335 22.27 5.56 -4.79
CA ARG A 335 22.76 5.93 -3.46
C ARG A 335 21.63 6.25 -2.49
N SER A 336 20.58 6.94 -2.95
CA SER A 336 19.40 7.22 -2.14
C SER A 336 18.63 5.96 -1.76
N LEU A 337 18.55 4.96 -2.64
CA LEU A 337 17.94 3.66 -2.36
C LEU A 337 18.77 2.91 -1.30
N CYS A 338 20.08 2.78 -1.50
CA CYS A 338 20.97 2.14 -0.53
C CYS A 338 20.85 2.77 0.87
N ARG A 339 20.83 4.11 0.97
CA ARG A 339 20.66 4.81 2.25
C ARG A 339 19.31 4.49 2.93
N ARG A 340 18.22 4.37 2.16
CA ARG A 340 16.90 4.01 2.71
C ARG A 340 16.91 2.58 3.23
N MET A 341 17.49 1.64 2.48
CA MET A 341 17.59 0.24 2.90
C MET A 341 18.46 0.07 4.14
N LEU A 342 19.63 0.72 4.19
CA LEU A 342 20.51 0.69 5.37
C LEU A 342 19.79 1.23 6.62
N ARG A 343 19.04 2.34 6.49
CA ARG A 343 18.23 2.88 7.59
C ARG A 343 17.10 1.95 8.01
N ALA A 344 16.47 1.25 7.07
CA ALA A 344 15.42 0.27 7.39
C ALA A 344 16.01 -0.92 8.15
N ARG A 345 17.15 -1.47 7.68
CA ARG A 345 17.88 -2.55 8.37
C ARG A 345 18.29 -2.15 9.79
N ALA A 346 18.81 -0.93 9.98
CA ALA A 346 19.18 -0.42 11.31
C ALA A 346 17.99 -0.26 12.27
N LYS A 347 16.76 -0.01 11.77
CA LYS A 347 15.54 0.07 12.60
C LYS A 347 14.99 -1.29 13.02
N HIS A 348 15.36 -2.34 12.31
CA HIS A 348 14.92 -3.71 12.55
C HIS A 348 16.05 -4.58 13.13
N ALA A 349 17.22 -4.00 13.41
CA ALA A 349 18.26 -4.64 14.19
C ALA A 349 17.78 -4.78 15.65
N PRO A 350 17.97 -5.97 16.27
CA PRO A 350 17.47 -6.31 17.60
C PRO A 350 18.00 -5.41 18.73
#